data_AF-A0A3P7YYE2-F1
#
_entry.id   AF-A0A3P7YYE2-F1
#
_cell.length_a   1.000
_cell.length_b   1.000
_cell.length_c   1.000
_cell.angle_alpha   90.00
_cell.angle_beta   90.00
_cell.angle_gamma   90.00
#
_symmetry.space_group_name_H-M   'P 1'
#
loop_
_entity.id
_entity.type
_entity.pdbx_description
1 polymer ?
#
loop_
_entity_poly.entity_id
_entity_poly.type
_entity_poly.pdbx_seq_one_letter_code
_entity_poly.pdbx_strand_id
1 'polypeptide(L)'
;MQKLSEQNFVKGESIIKFTENLRTSGKLKMITEHDGMRRKERHISSFMQNQKKNRYQHIVLYNEGAIILKVTKKDAKDDDYIHATKIKGNFGSYILAQSPKRATINSWLRMIWQFNVTIIICLIPLISEDKCAKYFEKEEGKKFNRQFF
;
A
#
# COMPACT_ATOMS: atom_id res chain seq x y z
N MET A 1 21.58 17.79 -0.35
CA MET A 1 20.79 16.71 0.29
C MET A 1 19.32 17.06 0.14
N GLN A 2 18.55 16.24 -0.57
CA GLN A 2 17.12 16.47 -0.76
C GLN A 2 16.41 16.15 0.57
N LYS A 3 15.68 17.13 1.12
CA LYS A 3 14.91 16.97 2.37
C LYS A 3 13.88 15.86 2.14
N LEU A 4 14.07 14.69 2.76
CA LEU A 4 13.22 13.51 2.55
C LEU A 4 11.87 13.60 3.29
N SER A 5 11.74 14.57 4.20
CA SER A 5 10.53 14.84 4.98
C SER A 5 10.51 16.29 5.46
N GLU A 6 9.33 16.92 5.43
CA GLU A 6 9.09 18.22 6.08
C GLU A 6 8.76 18.06 7.58
N GLN A 7 8.71 16.83 8.09
CA GLN A 7 8.40 16.55 9.49
C GLN A 7 9.53 17.02 10.39
N ASN A 8 9.18 17.87 11.36
CA ASN A 8 10.08 18.32 12.40
C ASN A 8 10.05 17.35 13.58
N PHE A 9 11.17 17.20 14.28
CA PHE A 9 11.17 16.51 15.56
C PHE A 9 10.28 17.28 16.53
N VAL A 10 9.26 16.61 17.07
CA VAL A 10 8.36 17.16 18.08
C VAL A 10 8.72 16.57 19.43
N LYS A 11 8.84 17.40 20.46
CA LYS A 11 9.03 16.94 21.83
C LYS A 11 7.80 16.14 22.26
N GLY A 12 8.01 14.90 22.71
CA GLY A 12 6.93 14.07 23.23
C GLY A 12 6.19 14.76 24.37
N GLU A 13 4.86 14.71 24.32
CA GLU A 13 3.99 15.22 25.38
C GLU A 13 3.16 14.09 26.00
N SER A 14 2.56 14.35 27.16
CA SER A 14 1.67 13.37 27.79
C SER A 14 0.38 13.19 26.97
N ILE A 15 -0.24 12.01 27.06
CA ILE A 15 -1.50 11.73 26.36
C ILE A 15 -2.63 12.72 26.74
N ILE A 16 -2.63 13.18 28.00
CA ILE A 16 -3.59 14.17 28.51
C ILE A 16 -3.39 15.50 27.77
N LYS A 17 -2.15 15.99 27.75
CA LYS A 17 -1.80 17.25 27.08
C LYS A 17 -2.06 17.18 25.58
N PHE A 18 -1.73 16.06 24.95
CA PHE A 18 -2.06 15.81 23.54
C PHE A 18 -3.57 15.91 23.27
N THR A 19 -4.39 15.29 24.13
CA THR A 19 -5.85 15.30 23.99
C THR A 19 -6.44 16.70 24.15
N GLU A 20 -5.94 17.49 25.10
CA GLU A 20 -6.33 18.90 25.28
C GLU A 20 -5.93 19.76 24.08
N ASN A 21 -4.71 19.57 23.55
CA ASN A 21 -4.26 20.26 22.34
C ASN A 21 -5.13 19.93 21.13
N LEU A 22 -5.50 18.65 20.95
CA LEU A 22 -6.38 18.22 19.86
C LEU A 22 -7.79 18.78 19.96
N ARG A 23 -8.31 19.00 21.17
CA ARG A 23 -9.63 19.60 21.41
C ARG A 23 -9.68 21.10 21.09
N THR A 24 -8.54 21.78 21.03
CA THR A 24 -8.45 23.21 20.75
C THR A 24 -7.98 23.45 19.30
N SER A 25 -6.83 24.10 19.11
CA SER A 25 -6.30 24.46 17.78
C SER A 25 -5.45 23.37 17.14
N GLY A 26 -5.05 22.33 17.89
CA GLY A 26 -4.16 21.27 17.41
C GLY A 26 -4.72 20.51 16.22
N LYS A 27 -6.03 20.24 16.19
CA LYS A 27 -6.69 19.56 15.07
C LYS A 27 -6.56 20.36 13.77
N LEU A 28 -6.79 21.67 13.80
CA LEU A 28 -6.71 22.51 12.61
C LEU A 28 -5.26 22.57 12.09
N LYS A 29 -4.28 22.71 12.99
CA LYS A 29 -2.86 22.71 12.63
C LYS A 29 -2.44 21.42 11.91
N MET A 30 -2.85 20.25 12.42
CA MET A 30 -2.55 18.97 11.77
C MET A 30 -3.19 18.84 10.38
N ILE A 31 -4.42 19.35 10.20
CA ILE A 31 -5.08 19.35 8.89
C ILE A 31 -4.33 20.26 7.91
N THR A 32 -3.95 21.46 8.34
CA THR A 32 -3.17 22.39 7.52
C THR A 32 -1.81 21.81 7.12
N GLU A 33 -1.10 21.17 8.04
CA GLU A 33 0.17 20.48 7.75
C GLU A 33 -0.04 19.34 6.74
N HIS A 34 -1.06 18.50 6.96
CA HIS A 34 -1.42 17.42 6.04
C HIS A 34 -1.69 17.93 4.62
N ASP A 35 -2.46 19.00 4.49
CA ASP A 35 -2.79 19.57 3.18
C ASP A 35 -1.58 20.23 2.52
N GLY A 36 -0.67 20.79 3.32
CA GLY A 36 0.62 21.34 2.87
C GLY A 36 1.61 20.29 2.37
N MET A 37 1.49 19.02 2.80
CA MET A 37 2.34 17.92 2.32
C MET A 37 2.00 17.43 0.90
N ARG A 38 0.91 17.92 0.29
CA ARG A 38 0.51 17.50 -1.06
C ARG A 38 1.55 17.96 -2.09
N ARG A 39 2.16 17.00 -2.80
CA ARG A 39 3.07 17.29 -3.92
C ARG A 39 2.32 17.99 -5.06
N LYS A 40 2.90 19.06 -5.59
CA LYS A 40 2.38 19.76 -6.79
C LYS A 40 2.39 18.85 -8.03
N GLU A 41 3.46 18.09 -8.20
CA GLU A 41 3.62 17.12 -9.28
C GLU A 41 3.27 15.70 -8.82
N ARG A 42 2.55 14.97 -9.68
CA ARG A 42 2.11 13.60 -9.43
C ARG A 42 2.60 12.69 -10.57
N HIS A 43 3.70 11.97 -10.36
CA HIS A 43 4.17 10.97 -11.32
C HIS A 43 3.32 9.71 -11.18
N ILE A 44 2.28 9.57 -12.01
CA ILE A 44 1.25 8.52 -11.84
C ILE A 44 0.95 7.78 -13.16
N SER A 45 1.87 7.84 -14.13
CA SER A 45 1.69 7.25 -15.46
C SER A 45 1.37 5.75 -15.40
N SER A 46 2.09 4.99 -14.56
CA SER A 46 1.86 3.55 -14.40
C SER A 46 0.47 3.26 -13.83
N PHE A 47 0.01 4.06 -12.86
CA PHE A 47 -1.35 3.97 -12.32
C PHE A 47 -2.42 4.23 -13.39
N MET A 48 -2.22 5.26 -14.21
CA MET A 48 -3.16 5.65 -15.27
C MET A 48 -3.24 4.62 -16.40
N GLN A 49 -2.15 3.92 -16.71
CA GLN A 49 -2.12 2.86 -17.73
C GLN A 49 -2.74 1.54 -17.23
N ASN A 50 -2.79 1.31 -15.91
CA ASN A 50 -3.20 0.04 -15.32
C ASN A 50 -4.54 0.09 -14.56
N GLN A 51 -5.51 0.93 -15.01
CA GLN A 51 -6.77 1.18 -14.29
C GLN A 51 -7.53 -0.09 -13.86
N LYS A 52 -7.54 -1.14 -14.71
CA LYS A 52 -8.23 -2.40 -14.41
C LYS A 52 -7.63 -3.15 -13.20
N LYS A 53 -6.34 -2.95 -12.93
CA LYS A 53 -5.62 -3.54 -11.79
C LYS A 53 -5.82 -2.73 -10.50
N ASN A 54 -6.32 -1.51 -10.59
CA ASN A 54 -6.60 -0.65 -9.43
C ASN A 54 -7.98 -0.98 -8.84
N ARG A 55 -8.08 -1.00 -7.51
CA ARG A 55 -9.36 -1.20 -6.82
C ARG A 55 -10.17 0.09 -6.75
N TYR A 56 -9.50 1.21 -6.47
CA TYR A 56 -10.12 2.52 -6.33
C TYR A 56 -9.45 3.51 -7.27
N GLN A 57 -10.24 4.20 -8.10
CA GLN A 57 -9.72 5.21 -9.03
C GLN A 57 -9.17 6.45 -8.32
N HIS A 58 -9.65 6.74 -7.11
CA HIS A 58 -9.23 7.91 -6.33
C HIS A 58 -8.06 7.62 -5.37
N ILE A 59 -7.64 6.35 -5.20
CA ILE A 59 -6.46 5.99 -4.42
C ILE A 59 -5.29 5.80 -5.38
N VAL A 60 -4.58 6.88 -5.62
CA VAL A 60 -3.53 6.97 -6.64
C VAL A 60 -2.25 6.30 -6.13
N LEU A 61 -1.61 5.52 -7.00
CA LEU A 61 -0.25 5.02 -6.80
C LEU A 61 0.73 5.98 -7.48
N TYR A 62 1.67 6.50 -6.71
CA TYR A 62 2.81 7.24 -7.23
C TYR A 62 3.86 6.29 -7.81
N ASN A 63 4.48 6.69 -8.91
CA ASN A 63 5.57 5.95 -9.53
C ASN A 63 6.77 5.84 -8.56
N GLU A 64 6.98 6.85 -7.73
CA GLU A 64 8.02 6.83 -6.70
C GLU A 64 7.72 5.79 -5.62
N GLY A 65 8.64 4.84 -5.47
CA GLY A 65 8.49 3.73 -4.52
C GLY A 65 7.51 2.66 -4.99
N ALA A 66 6.87 2.79 -6.16
CA ALA A 66 6.03 1.73 -6.72
C ALA A 66 6.82 0.41 -6.83
N ILE A 67 6.16 -0.68 -6.48
CA ILE A 67 6.68 -2.02 -6.70
C ILE A 67 6.56 -2.36 -8.18
N ILE A 68 7.68 -2.74 -8.80
CA ILE A 68 7.75 -3.23 -10.18
C ILE A 68 8.07 -4.72 -10.11
N LEU A 69 7.16 -5.56 -10.60
CA LEU A 69 7.32 -7.01 -10.63
C LEU A 69 8.17 -7.44 -11.81
N LYS A 70 9.03 -8.44 -11.60
CA LYS A 70 9.71 -9.10 -12.72
C LYS A 70 8.71 -9.97 -13.48
N VAL A 71 8.53 -9.68 -14.77
CA VAL A 71 7.67 -10.46 -15.69
C VAL A 71 8.32 -11.82 -15.96
N THR A 72 7.53 -12.90 -15.88
CA THR A 72 7.97 -14.26 -16.17
C THR A 72 7.43 -14.73 -17.52
N LYS A 73 7.93 -15.86 -18.04
CA LYS A 73 7.49 -16.43 -19.33
C LYS A 73 5.98 -16.77 -19.38
N LYS A 74 5.34 -16.96 -18.22
CA LYS A 74 3.90 -17.28 -18.11
C LYS A 74 3.02 -16.03 -18.01
N ASP A 75 3.62 -14.87 -17.75
CA ASP A 75 2.88 -13.63 -17.59
C ASP A 75 2.62 -12.97 -18.95
N ALA A 76 1.60 -12.11 -19.01
CA ALA A 76 1.41 -11.26 -20.16
C ALA A 76 2.59 -10.28 -20.33
N LYS A 77 2.81 -9.83 -21.56
CA LYS A 77 3.81 -8.80 -21.86
C LYS A 77 3.52 -7.56 -21.00
N ASP A 78 4.56 -7.01 -20.38
CA ASP A 78 4.49 -5.82 -19.52
C ASP A 78 3.56 -5.98 -18.28
N ASP A 79 3.37 -7.21 -17.80
CA ASP A 79 2.65 -7.48 -16.54
C ASP A 79 3.54 -7.28 -15.30
N ASP A 80 4.13 -6.09 -15.20
CA ASP A 80 5.02 -5.68 -14.11
C ASP A 80 4.31 -4.86 -13.03
N TYR A 81 3.13 -4.31 -13.34
CA TYR A 81 2.38 -3.44 -12.44
C TYR A 81 1.61 -4.19 -11.35
N ILE A 82 1.79 -3.74 -10.10
CA ILE A 82 0.91 -3.99 -8.97
C ILE A 82 0.69 -2.70 -8.17
N HIS A 83 -0.52 -2.48 -7.65
CA HIS A 83 -0.82 -1.32 -6.81
C HIS A 83 -0.27 -1.52 -5.39
N ALA A 84 1.04 -1.30 -5.27
CA ALA A 84 1.80 -1.39 -4.03
C ALA A 84 3.00 -0.45 -4.06
N THR A 85 3.37 0.08 -2.89
CA THR A 85 4.52 0.96 -2.70
C THR A 85 5.43 0.44 -1.59
N LYS A 86 6.74 0.53 -1.80
CA LYS A 86 7.76 0.22 -0.81
C LYS A 86 8.01 1.44 0.05
N ILE A 87 7.91 1.28 1.37
CA ILE A 87 8.21 2.32 2.35
C ILE A 87 9.37 1.86 3.21
N LYS A 88 10.34 2.76 3.42
CA LYS A 88 11.43 2.55 4.38
C LYS A 88 11.07 3.24 5.68
N GLY A 89 10.98 2.47 6.77
CA GLY A 89 10.81 2.98 8.12
C GLY A 89 12.05 2.73 8.96
N ASN A 90 12.02 3.21 10.21
CA ASN A 90 13.13 3.06 11.16
C ASN A 90 13.41 1.59 11.52
N PHE A 91 12.37 0.74 11.49
CA PHE A 91 12.46 -0.67 11.89
C PHE A 91 12.46 -1.64 10.70
N GLY A 92 12.55 -1.14 9.46
CA GLY A 92 12.63 -2.00 8.28
C GLY A 92 12.00 -1.43 7.02
N SER A 93 11.90 -2.29 6.01
CA SER A 93 11.17 -2.00 4.77
C SER A 93 9.79 -2.65 4.82
N TYR A 94 8.77 -1.87 4.46
CA TYR A 94 7.39 -2.32 4.39
C TYR A 94 6.90 -2.21 2.96
N ILE A 95 5.88 -2.99 2.63
CA ILE A 95 5.11 -2.83 1.39
C ILE A 95 3.70 -2.46 1.82
N LEU A 96 3.26 -1.25 1.45
CA LEU A 96 1.86 -0.89 1.54
C LEU A 96 1.22 -1.26 0.20
N ALA A 97 0.17 -2.08 0.24
CA ALA A 97 -0.48 -2.57 -0.95
C ALA A 97 -2.00 -2.51 -0.80
N GLN A 98 -2.70 -2.26 -1.91
CA GLN A 98 -4.14 -2.45 -1.92
C GLN A 98 -4.48 -3.94 -1.70
N SER A 99 -5.69 -4.22 -1.23
CA SER A 99 -6.19 -5.59 -1.17
C SER A 99 -6.32 -6.21 -2.58
N PRO A 100 -5.87 -7.46 -2.78
CA PRO A 100 -5.86 -8.08 -4.10
C PRO A 100 -7.28 -8.21 -4.66
N LYS A 101 -7.42 -7.96 -5.96
CA LYS A 101 -8.63 -8.24 -6.74
C LYS A 101 -8.50 -9.64 -7.32
N ARG A 102 -9.61 -10.27 -7.71
CA ARG A 102 -9.58 -11.59 -8.36
C ARG A 102 -8.60 -11.64 -9.54
N ALA A 103 -8.61 -10.58 -10.37
CA ALA A 103 -7.72 -10.42 -11.52
C ALA A 103 -6.24 -10.16 -11.17
N THR A 104 -5.90 -9.80 -9.94
CA THR A 104 -4.53 -9.42 -9.55
C THR A 104 -3.91 -10.34 -8.50
N ILE A 105 -4.56 -11.44 -8.10
CA ILE A 105 -3.98 -12.37 -7.12
C ILE A 105 -2.67 -12.99 -7.62
N ASN A 106 -2.51 -13.25 -8.92
CA ASN A 106 -1.23 -13.77 -9.43
C ASN A 106 -0.10 -12.77 -9.21
N SER A 107 -0.31 -11.50 -9.57
CA SER A 107 0.64 -10.42 -9.30
C SER A 107 0.88 -10.25 -7.79
N TRP A 108 -0.15 -10.41 -6.95
CA TRP A 108 -0.05 -10.37 -5.48
C TRP A 108 0.85 -11.48 -4.92
N LEU A 109 0.64 -12.72 -5.32
CA LEU A 109 1.48 -13.85 -4.90
C LEU A 109 2.91 -13.71 -5.46
N ARG A 110 3.05 -13.21 -6.69
CA ARG A 110 4.34 -12.91 -7.30
C ARG A 110 5.08 -11.82 -6.54
N MET A 111 4.39 -10.78 -6.06
CA MET A 111 4.97 -9.78 -5.17
C MET A 111 5.48 -10.40 -3.87
N ILE A 112 4.65 -11.21 -3.20
CA ILE A 112 5.03 -11.90 -1.96
C ILE A 112 6.31 -12.72 -2.15
N TRP A 113 6.36 -13.51 -3.23
CA TRP A 113 7.51 -14.34 -3.57
C TRP A 113 8.75 -13.51 -3.92
N GLN A 114 8.65 -12.58 -4.87
CA GLN A 114 9.81 -11.82 -5.38
C GLN A 114 10.42 -10.89 -4.34
N PHE A 115 9.63 -10.41 -3.38
CA PHE A 115 10.08 -9.53 -2.31
C PHE A 115 10.30 -10.24 -0.97
N ASN A 116 10.25 -11.58 -0.96
CA ASN A 116 10.44 -12.40 0.25
C ASN A 116 9.58 -11.94 1.43
N VAL A 117 8.29 -11.65 1.17
CA VAL A 117 7.36 -11.20 2.21
C VAL A 117 7.06 -12.36 3.15
N THR A 118 7.39 -12.21 4.42
CA THR A 118 7.21 -13.22 5.47
C THR A 118 5.94 -13.00 6.30
N ILE A 119 5.54 -11.74 6.47
CA ILE A 119 4.38 -11.35 7.29
C ILE A 119 3.45 -10.49 6.44
N ILE A 120 2.17 -10.87 6.40
CA ILE A 120 1.10 -10.09 5.77
C ILE A 120 0.16 -9.59 6.87
N ILE A 121 0.04 -8.27 6.99
CA ILE A 121 -0.90 -7.64 7.92
C ILE A 121 -2.10 -7.15 7.10
N CYS A 122 -3.27 -7.74 7.32
CA CYS A 122 -4.50 -7.33 6.66
C CYS A 122 -5.35 -6.47 7.60
N LEU A 123 -5.53 -5.19 7.25
CA LEU A 123 -6.27 -4.22 8.06
C LEU A 123 -7.74 -4.10 7.69
N ILE A 124 -8.25 -5.01 6.84
CA ILE A 124 -9.64 -5.03 6.41
C ILE A 124 -10.29 -6.39 6.69
N PRO A 125 -11.61 -6.43 6.94
CA PRO A 125 -12.31 -7.70 7.09
C PRO A 125 -12.29 -8.54 5.81
N LEU A 126 -11.89 -9.80 5.93
CA LEU A 126 -11.90 -10.80 4.85
C LEU A 126 -13.26 -11.49 4.74
N ILE A 127 -14.31 -10.70 4.61
CA ILE A 127 -15.71 -11.16 4.60
C ILE A 127 -16.29 -11.10 3.17
N SER A 128 -15.89 -10.11 2.37
CA SER A 128 -16.42 -9.87 1.02
C SER A 128 -15.30 -9.87 -0.02
N GLU A 129 -15.47 -10.66 -1.07
CA GLU A 129 -14.53 -10.71 -2.20
C GLU A 129 -14.41 -9.37 -2.95
N ASP A 130 -15.46 -8.55 -2.89
CA ASP A 130 -15.48 -7.21 -3.46
C ASP A 130 -14.54 -6.26 -2.71
N LYS A 131 -14.24 -6.51 -1.44
CA LYS A 131 -13.26 -5.75 -0.66
C LYS A 131 -11.87 -6.37 -0.71
N CYS A 132 -11.79 -7.70 -0.71
CA CYS A 132 -10.53 -8.45 -0.76
C CYS A 132 -10.78 -9.83 -1.36
N ALA A 133 -10.18 -10.13 -2.49
CA ALA A 133 -10.27 -11.47 -3.05
C ALA A 133 -9.50 -12.45 -2.17
N LYS A 134 -10.04 -13.66 -1.98
CA LYS A 134 -9.39 -14.70 -1.17
C LYS A 134 -8.03 -15.08 -1.77
N TYR A 135 -6.97 -15.00 -0.97
CA TYR A 135 -5.59 -15.34 -1.37
C TYR A 135 -4.91 -16.36 -0.44
N PHE A 136 -5.61 -16.82 0.60
CA PHE A 136 -5.17 -17.84 1.54
C PHE A 136 -6.39 -18.55 2.16
N GLU A 137 -6.15 -19.71 2.78
CA GLU A 137 -7.13 -20.41 3.60
C GLU A 137 -6.98 -20.02 5.07
N LYS A 138 -8.10 -19.73 5.74
CA LYS A 138 -8.09 -19.34 7.17
C LYS A 138 -7.79 -20.53 8.08
N GLU A 139 -8.15 -21.73 7.64
CA GLU A 139 -7.88 -22.97 8.34
C GLU A 139 -6.47 -23.47 8.02
N GLU A 140 -5.76 -23.88 9.06
CA GLU A 140 -4.43 -24.45 8.93
C GLU A 140 -4.45 -25.76 8.12
N GLY A 141 -3.38 -26.01 7.36
CA GLY A 141 -3.23 -27.24 6.55
C GLY A 141 -4.09 -27.28 5.29
N LYS A 142 -5.04 -26.35 5.09
CA LYS A 142 -5.81 -26.26 3.85
C LYS A 142 -4.98 -25.61 2.75
N LYS A 143 -4.97 -26.27 1.58
CA LYS A 143 -4.34 -25.72 0.38
C LYS A 143 -5.29 -24.79 -0.33
N PHE A 144 -4.81 -23.60 -0.68
CA PHE A 144 -5.53 -22.70 -1.55
C PHE A 144 -5.47 -23.24 -2.99
N ASN A 145 -6.52 -23.96 -3.40
CA ASN A 145 -6.60 -24.54 -4.74
C ASN A 145 -6.95 -23.46 -5.77
N ARG A 146 -5.98 -23.11 -6.61
CA ARG A 146 -6.21 -22.35 -7.84
C ARG A 146 -6.20 -23.29 -9.04
N GLN A 147 -7.25 -23.20 -9.85
CA GLN A 147 -7.36 -23.95 -11.11
C GLN A 147 -6.41 -23.47 -12.22
N PHE A 148 -5.56 -22.47 -11.99
CA PHE A 148 -4.76 -21.85 -13.05
C PHE A 148 -3.36 -21.48 -12.57
N PHE A 149 -2.36 -22.25 -13.02
CA PHE A 149 -0.92 -21.95 -13.05
C PHE A 149 -0.37 -22.23 -14.45
#